data_AF-A0A086SYD0-F1
#
_entry.id   AF-A0A086SYD0-F1
#
_cell.length_a   1.000
_cell.length_b   1.000
_cell.length_c   1.000
_cell.angle_alpha   90.00
_cell.angle_beta   90.00
_cell.angle_gamma   90.00
#
_symmetry.space_group_name_H-M   'P 1'
#
loop_
_entity.id
_entity.type
_entity.pdbx_description
1 polymer ?
#
loop_
_entity_poly.entity_id
_entity_poly.type
_entity_poly.pdbx_seq_one_letter_code
_entity_poly.pdbx_strand_id
1 'polypeptide(L)'
;MRRPKACAACRARRRKCVVQPGHDRCDYCALHAIDCVHELPRGGWYEKRAILKEQNGSPSKTQGSDSGARSSGADEAIISPSASTSSVDHQSGSPVLLPDMALRLELVDAYFDYVHDQFHSIFHRPTFVEDAAQDLVPESLLFGILAMGARFSTNPALSSIEPRERGRRYFEEAERRLNLRDISLRTVQLSILLGAYATGDGDTEAENLCYSLACRTAQLIGLPHRPAPTALEREIDIRVWWSLCMIDVWSSTAVKLPRLLPPDGDGAPLPMDDLPFLYLPRVDSGNSPSTPGSVFERRSPLIGQMVLLNRILLEVNDFNKRCVAEPPPSAAELETGVQTLVGRMDAWLAALPADVRDTDDNLLWFNSHGLGRIYAAVYLGYYHFGQLLYYQFLHSGGTDSGEVTPAVAEAGSVSLSPAVSPALARVYSDRCKYHSARLCDMIYRAVYTPGSDVRYHMVAHVLVIASTVQIHTLLFSDDENQIAEARGRLEKNFEIILLLRDYWPALDRIMARLRLFHETCQVNMGSSFVLDRWMLQFLVAFGGPMDEKPARPQRELDAFYRLDGII
;
A
#
# COMPACT_ATOMS: atom_id res chain seq x y z
N MET A 1 3.44 -38.79 -21.65
CA MET A 1 3.09 -38.00 -20.45
C MET A 1 1.57 -38.03 -20.23
N ARG A 2 1.06 -37.77 -19.01
CA ARG A 2 -0.39 -37.77 -18.72
C ARG A 2 -1.01 -36.47 -19.24
N ARG A 3 -2.14 -36.53 -19.98
CA ARG A 3 -2.83 -35.32 -20.49
C ARG A 3 -3.29 -34.41 -19.32
N PRO A 4 -3.29 -33.08 -19.46
CA PRO A 4 -3.77 -32.16 -18.42
C PRO A 4 -5.23 -32.43 -18.05
N LYS A 5 -5.55 -32.40 -16.74
CA LYS A 5 -6.93 -32.57 -16.23
C LYS A 5 -7.90 -31.47 -16.69
N ALA A 6 -7.39 -30.31 -17.12
CA ALA A 6 -8.19 -29.17 -17.59
C ALA A 6 -7.73 -28.72 -18.98
N CYS A 7 -8.69 -28.38 -19.85
CA CYS A 7 -8.41 -27.87 -21.20
C CYS A 7 -7.72 -26.49 -21.15
N ALA A 8 -7.17 -26.05 -22.29
CA ALA A 8 -6.53 -24.74 -22.42
C ALA A 8 -7.47 -23.58 -22.06
N ALA A 9 -8.71 -23.58 -22.59
CA ALA A 9 -9.69 -22.52 -22.37
C ALA A 9 -10.10 -22.35 -20.89
N CYS A 10 -10.23 -23.45 -20.14
CA CYS A 10 -10.53 -23.41 -18.71
C CYS A 10 -9.32 -23.01 -17.85
N ARG A 11 -8.11 -23.43 -18.21
CA ARG A 11 -6.86 -23.01 -17.53
C ARG A 11 -6.61 -21.51 -17.65
N ALA A 12 -6.74 -20.97 -18.87
CA ALA A 12 -6.57 -19.53 -19.12
C ALA A 12 -7.55 -18.67 -18.29
N ARG A 13 -8.74 -19.19 -18.00
CA ARG A 13 -9.80 -18.53 -17.23
C ARG A 13 -9.87 -18.99 -15.76
N ARG A 14 -8.83 -19.67 -15.26
CA ARG A 14 -8.70 -20.22 -13.89
C ARG A 14 -9.96 -20.94 -13.34
N ARG A 15 -10.76 -21.57 -14.22
CA ARG A 15 -12.05 -22.19 -13.88
C ARG A 15 -12.01 -23.71 -13.91
N LYS A 16 -12.91 -24.36 -13.15
CA LYS A 16 -13.04 -25.83 -13.11
C LYS A 16 -13.42 -26.37 -14.49
N CYS A 17 -12.63 -27.32 -14.99
CA CYS A 17 -12.92 -28.04 -16.22
C CYS A 17 -13.70 -29.31 -15.86
N VAL A 18 -14.97 -29.37 -16.27
CA VAL A 18 -15.88 -30.51 -16.03
C VAL A 18 -16.26 -31.10 -17.38
N VAL A 19 -16.03 -32.40 -17.56
CA VAL A 19 -16.38 -33.15 -18.77
C VAL A 19 -17.35 -34.24 -18.32
N GLN A 20 -18.56 -34.28 -18.88
CA GLN A 20 -19.52 -35.32 -18.58
C GLN A 20 -19.06 -36.68 -19.11
N PRO A 21 -19.45 -37.81 -18.47
CA PRO A 21 -19.18 -39.13 -19.01
C PRO A 21 -19.65 -39.26 -20.47
N GLY A 22 -18.79 -39.82 -21.33
CA GLY A 22 -19.08 -40.01 -22.75
C GLY A 22 -18.94 -38.76 -23.64
N HIS A 23 -18.62 -37.59 -23.09
CA HIS A 23 -18.39 -36.36 -23.88
C HIS A 23 -16.89 -36.11 -24.11
N ASP A 24 -16.57 -35.53 -25.27
CA ASP A 24 -15.21 -35.19 -25.70
C ASP A 24 -14.80 -33.73 -25.37
N ARG A 25 -15.79 -32.87 -25.08
CA ARG A 25 -15.63 -31.45 -24.71
C ARG A 25 -16.17 -31.19 -23.29
N CYS A 26 -15.58 -30.22 -22.60
CA CYS A 26 -16.05 -29.79 -21.28
C CYS A 26 -17.29 -28.88 -21.38
N ASP A 27 -18.12 -28.86 -20.34
CA ASP A 27 -19.42 -28.16 -20.30
C ASP A 27 -19.34 -26.70 -20.78
N TYR A 28 -18.25 -26.01 -20.40
CA TYR A 28 -17.99 -24.62 -20.78
C TYR A 28 -17.60 -24.47 -22.25
N CYS A 29 -16.77 -25.37 -22.78
CA CYS A 29 -16.38 -25.40 -24.17
C CYS A 29 -17.54 -25.78 -25.09
N ALA A 30 -18.46 -26.62 -24.62
CA ALA A 30 -19.72 -26.91 -25.30
C ALA A 30 -20.64 -25.67 -25.30
N LEU A 31 -20.92 -25.09 -24.13
CA LEU A 31 -21.82 -23.94 -23.98
C LEU A 31 -21.37 -22.69 -24.77
N HIS A 32 -20.07 -22.46 -24.89
CA HIS A 32 -19.51 -21.29 -25.58
C HIS A 32 -18.97 -21.59 -26.99
N ALA A 33 -19.20 -22.79 -27.52
CA ALA A 33 -18.73 -23.22 -28.85
C ALA A 33 -17.22 -23.02 -29.12
N ILE A 34 -16.37 -23.13 -28.08
CA ILE A 34 -14.91 -22.93 -28.15
C ILE A 34 -14.15 -24.26 -27.99
N ASP A 35 -12.99 -24.40 -28.62
CA ASP A 35 -12.29 -25.68 -28.70
C ASP A 35 -11.72 -26.18 -27.37
N CYS A 36 -12.00 -27.46 -27.08
CA CYS A 36 -11.67 -28.09 -25.80
C CYS A 36 -10.31 -28.78 -25.84
N VAL A 37 -9.24 -28.01 -26.09
CA VAL A 37 -7.91 -28.57 -26.33
C VAL A 37 -7.22 -28.99 -25.02
N HIS A 38 -6.92 -30.28 -24.87
CA HIS A 38 -6.18 -30.87 -23.74
C HIS A 38 -4.67 -31.06 -24.06
N GLU A 39 -4.07 -30.10 -24.76
CA GLU A 39 -2.62 -30.06 -25.01
C GLU A 39 -1.84 -29.50 -23.82
N LEU A 40 -0.56 -29.90 -23.72
CA LEU A 40 0.38 -29.24 -22.82
C LEU A 40 0.63 -27.80 -23.32
N PRO A 41 0.90 -26.82 -22.43
CA PRO A 41 1.29 -25.49 -22.88
C PRO A 41 2.56 -25.58 -23.74
N ARG A 42 2.57 -24.90 -24.88
CA ARG A 42 3.83 -24.64 -25.61
C ARG A 42 4.52 -23.48 -24.89
N GLY A 43 5.81 -23.63 -24.59
CA GLY A 43 6.58 -22.72 -23.76
C GLY A 43 6.52 -23.02 -22.26
N GLY A 44 7.61 -22.71 -21.56
CA GLY A 44 7.68 -22.63 -20.10
C GLY A 44 8.24 -23.87 -19.38
N TRP A 45 7.96 -23.97 -18.08
CA TRP A 45 8.57 -24.93 -17.16
C TRP A 45 8.41 -26.40 -17.57
N TYR A 46 7.26 -26.78 -18.13
CA TYR A 46 6.97 -28.17 -18.53
C TYR A 46 7.79 -28.63 -19.74
N GLU A 47 8.08 -27.73 -20.68
CA GLU A 47 8.89 -28.00 -21.87
C GLU A 47 10.38 -28.05 -21.51
N LYS A 48 10.86 -27.08 -20.71
CA LYS A 48 12.21 -27.12 -20.10
C LYS A 48 12.45 -28.44 -19.35
N ARG A 49 11.45 -28.93 -18.61
CA ARG A 49 11.54 -30.17 -17.83
C ARG A 49 11.39 -31.46 -18.65
N ALA A 50 10.90 -31.38 -19.89
CA ALA A 50 10.98 -32.49 -20.84
C ALA A 50 12.41 -32.63 -21.38
N ILE A 51 13.00 -31.52 -21.85
CA ILE A 51 14.37 -31.42 -22.36
C ILE A 51 15.40 -31.88 -21.31
N LEU A 52 15.26 -31.41 -20.06
CA LEU A 52 16.11 -31.81 -18.93
C LEU A 52 16.02 -33.32 -18.58
N LYS A 53 14.98 -34.02 -19.05
CA LYS A 53 14.81 -35.46 -18.81
C LYS A 53 15.48 -36.34 -19.87
N GLU A 54 15.70 -35.81 -21.07
CA GLU A 54 16.45 -36.49 -22.13
C GLU A 54 17.96 -36.31 -21.95
N GLN A 55 18.41 -35.24 -21.29
CA GLN A 55 19.82 -34.92 -21.08
C GLN A 55 20.51 -35.69 -19.92
N ASN A 56 19.77 -36.23 -18.95
CA ASN A 56 20.33 -36.87 -17.74
C ASN A 56 20.41 -38.41 -17.81
N GLY A 57 20.71 -38.95 -19.00
CA GLY A 57 20.91 -40.38 -19.23
C GLY A 57 22.32 -40.88 -18.94
N SER A 58 22.59 -41.25 -17.68
CA SER A 58 23.76 -42.02 -17.15
C SER A 58 24.86 -41.21 -16.42
N PRO A 59 25.43 -41.73 -15.31
CA PRO A 59 26.43 -41.02 -14.48
C PRO A 59 27.88 -41.51 -14.68
N SER A 60 28.85 -40.65 -14.34
CA SER A 60 30.23 -41.05 -14.00
C SER A 60 30.77 -40.25 -12.80
N LYS A 61 31.72 -40.83 -12.06
CA LYS A 61 32.26 -40.36 -10.76
C LYS A 61 33.71 -39.89 -10.86
N THR A 62 34.09 -38.89 -10.05
CA THR A 62 35.41 -38.68 -9.37
C THR A 62 35.24 -37.45 -8.44
N GLN A 63 35.43 -37.49 -7.09
CA GLN A 63 36.70 -37.52 -6.32
C GLN A 63 37.70 -36.45 -6.83
N GLY A 64 38.07 -35.35 -6.17
CA GLY A 64 38.70 -35.11 -4.85
C GLY A 64 39.70 -33.92 -5.04
N SER A 65 40.49 -33.39 -4.08
CA SER A 65 40.56 -33.46 -2.61
C SER A 65 41.59 -32.40 -2.13
N ASP A 66 41.18 -31.38 -1.35
CA ASP A 66 41.57 -31.19 0.08
C ASP A 66 42.92 -30.45 0.37
N SER A 67 43.03 -29.83 1.55
CA SER A 67 44.19 -29.13 2.20
C SER A 67 44.66 -27.77 1.61
N GLY A 68 45.14 -26.78 2.39
CA GLY A 68 45.12 -26.59 3.87
C GLY A 68 46.17 -25.59 4.44
N ALA A 69 45.82 -24.85 5.51
CA ALA A 69 46.70 -24.16 6.49
C ALA A 69 47.59 -22.94 6.06
N ARG A 70 48.09 -22.00 6.91
CA ARG A 70 47.77 -21.50 8.29
C ARG A 70 48.59 -20.21 8.58
N SER A 71 48.01 -19.25 9.33
CA SER A 71 48.61 -18.22 10.26
C SER A 71 49.81 -17.35 9.78
N SER A 72 50.23 -16.23 10.39
CA SER A 72 49.98 -15.58 11.71
C SER A 72 50.56 -14.15 11.70
N GLY A 73 50.10 -13.25 12.59
CA GLY A 73 50.82 -12.02 12.94
C GLY A 73 49.90 -10.82 13.20
N ALA A 74 50.03 -10.18 14.37
CA ALA A 74 49.30 -8.97 14.74
C ALA A 74 50.28 -7.81 14.93
N ASP A 75 49.82 -6.56 14.75
CA ASP A 75 50.00 -5.46 15.70
C ASP A 75 49.20 -4.21 15.28
N GLU A 76 48.95 -3.32 16.23
CA GLU A 76 48.01 -2.20 16.13
C GLU A 76 48.58 -0.98 15.40
N ALA A 77 47.75 -0.28 14.60
CA ALA A 77 47.96 1.12 14.25
C ALA A 77 46.63 1.84 13.97
N ILE A 78 46.42 2.98 14.65
CA ILE A 78 45.23 3.83 14.50
C ILE A 78 45.33 4.62 13.19
N ILE A 79 44.46 4.34 12.22
CA ILE A 79 44.31 5.15 10.99
C ILE A 79 42.82 5.30 10.65
N SER A 80 42.38 6.55 10.47
CA SER A 80 41.02 6.91 10.07
C SER A 80 40.64 6.36 8.69
N PRO A 81 39.39 5.90 8.47
CA PRO A 81 38.95 5.49 7.14
C PRO A 81 38.70 6.72 6.26
N SER A 82 39.69 7.09 5.46
CA SER A 82 39.50 7.95 4.30
C SER A 82 38.45 7.32 3.38
N ALA A 83 37.45 8.10 2.97
CA ALA A 83 36.38 7.61 2.10
C ALA A 83 36.96 7.13 0.76
N SER A 84 36.96 5.81 0.55
CA SER A 84 37.12 5.22 -0.77
C SER A 84 35.85 5.49 -1.57
N THR A 85 35.83 6.59 -2.31
CA THR A 85 34.79 6.87 -3.30
C THR A 85 34.77 5.75 -4.34
N SER A 86 33.84 4.81 -4.17
CA SER A 86 33.43 3.91 -5.24
C SER A 86 32.91 4.77 -6.39
N SER A 87 33.70 4.89 -7.45
CA SER A 87 33.27 5.51 -8.71
C SER A 87 32.06 4.76 -9.21
N VAL A 88 30.88 5.40 -9.15
CA VAL A 88 29.68 4.89 -9.80
C VAL A 88 29.95 4.95 -11.30
N ASP A 89 30.16 3.79 -11.91
CA ASP A 89 30.23 3.66 -13.37
C ASP A 89 28.86 4.04 -13.95
N HIS A 90 28.70 5.30 -14.34
CA HIS A 90 27.65 5.73 -15.25
C HIS A 90 27.91 5.09 -16.62
N GLN A 91 27.51 3.82 -16.76
CA GLN A 91 27.26 3.23 -18.07
C GLN A 91 26.10 4.01 -18.69
N SER A 92 26.43 4.97 -19.56
CA SER A 92 25.46 5.59 -20.46
C SER A 92 24.90 4.51 -21.39
N GLY A 93 23.84 3.86 -20.94
CA GLY A 93 23.06 2.92 -21.74
C GLY A 93 22.51 3.61 -22.98
N SER A 94 22.36 2.85 -24.06
CA SER A 94 21.62 3.30 -25.24
C SER A 94 20.24 3.82 -24.81
N PRO A 95 19.75 4.95 -25.36
CA PRO A 95 18.43 5.47 -25.01
C PRO A 95 17.36 4.40 -25.22
N VAL A 96 16.44 4.30 -24.26
CA VAL A 96 15.36 3.32 -24.27
C VAL A 96 14.33 3.79 -25.28
N LEU A 97 14.15 3.04 -26.35
CA LEU A 97 13.09 3.31 -27.32
C LEU A 97 11.73 3.03 -26.70
N LEU A 98 10.74 3.85 -27.04
CA LEU A 98 9.35 3.58 -26.70
C LEU A 98 8.92 2.24 -27.32
N PRO A 99 8.09 1.44 -26.62
CA PRO A 99 7.51 0.24 -27.20
C PRO A 99 6.58 0.60 -28.36
N ASP A 100 6.18 -0.44 -29.14
CA ASP A 100 5.14 -0.29 -30.15
C ASP A 100 3.83 0.26 -29.54
N MET A 101 2.98 0.83 -30.40
CA MET A 101 1.77 1.52 -29.95
C MET A 101 0.79 0.60 -29.20
N ALA A 102 0.75 -0.71 -29.52
CA ALA A 102 -0.16 -1.63 -28.87
C ALA A 102 0.27 -1.90 -27.42
N LEU A 103 1.54 -2.22 -27.20
CA LEU A 103 2.08 -2.37 -25.84
C LEU A 103 2.05 -1.03 -25.08
N ARG A 104 2.36 0.08 -25.75
CA ARG A 104 2.29 1.42 -25.13
C ARG A 104 0.92 1.72 -24.54
N LEU A 105 -0.15 1.52 -25.32
CA LEU A 105 -1.52 1.76 -24.85
C LEU A 105 -1.92 0.76 -23.75
N GLU A 106 -1.55 -0.53 -23.85
CA GLU A 106 -1.75 -1.51 -22.77
C GLU A 106 -1.12 -1.04 -21.45
N LEU A 107 0.10 -0.47 -21.49
CA LEU A 107 0.79 0.03 -20.30
C LEU A 107 0.18 1.33 -19.76
N VAL A 108 -0.34 2.21 -20.62
CA VAL A 108 -1.08 3.41 -20.21
C VAL A 108 -2.38 3.02 -19.50
N ASP A 109 -3.15 2.08 -20.04
CA ASP A 109 -4.36 1.57 -19.38
C ASP A 109 -4.03 0.88 -18.05
N ALA A 110 -2.96 0.08 -17.99
CA ALA A 110 -2.50 -0.54 -16.74
C ALA A 110 -2.12 0.47 -15.65
N TYR A 111 -1.53 1.62 -16.02
CA TYR A 111 -1.28 2.71 -15.08
C TYR A 111 -2.59 3.31 -14.55
N PHE A 112 -3.54 3.61 -15.44
CA PHE A 112 -4.82 4.20 -15.03
C PHE A 112 -5.69 3.24 -14.21
N ASP A 113 -5.56 1.94 -14.45
CA ASP A 113 -6.32 0.92 -13.74
C ASP A 113 -5.77 0.62 -12.34
N TYR A 114 -4.44 0.68 -12.11
CA TYR A 114 -3.81 0.18 -10.88
C TYR A 114 -2.98 1.21 -10.08
N VAL A 115 -2.80 2.42 -10.59
CA VAL A 115 -1.92 3.46 -9.98
C VAL A 115 -2.60 4.81 -9.86
N HIS A 116 -3.18 5.31 -10.95
CA HIS A 116 -3.97 6.55 -10.93
C HIS A 116 -5.17 6.43 -9.98
N ASP A 117 -5.51 7.51 -9.30
CA ASP A 117 -6.59 7.58 -8.29
C ASP A 117 -6.45 6.56 -7.13
N GLN A 118 -5.28 5.94 -6.97
CA GLN A 118 -4.90 5.07 -5.84
C GLN A 118 -3.70 5.62 -5.09
N PHE A 119 -2.65 6.03 -5.82
CA PHE A 119 -1.54 6.83 -5.28
C PHE A 119 -1.81 8.33 -5.38
N HIS A 120 -2.35 8.77 -6.53
CA HIS A 120 -2.43 10.18 -6.93
C HIS A 120 -3.43 10.38 -8.08
N SER A 121 -4.14 11.51 -8.09
CA SER A 121 -5.04 11.95 -9.17
C SER A 121 -4.35 13.11 -9.89
N ILE A 122 -3.63 12.83 -10.99
CA ILE A 122 -2.73 13.81 -11.64
C ILE A 122 -2.95 13.97 -13.15
N PHE A 123 -3.82 13.17 -13.76
CA PHE A 123 -4.19 13.26 -15.17
C PHE A 123 -5.70 13.06 -15.35
N HIS A 124 -6.22 13.51 -16.49
CA HIS A 124 -7.56 13.15 -16.94
C HIS A 124 -7.46 11.99 -17.93
N ARG A 125 -7.93 10.79 -17.54
CA ARG A 125 -7.76 9.54 -18.31
C ARG A 125 -8.21 9.66 -19.78
N PRO A 126 -9.42 10.16 -20.10
CA PRO A 126 -9.91 10.18 -21.48
C PRO A 126 -8.99 10.96 -22.44
N THR A 127 -8.57 12.16 -22.04
CA THR A 127 -7.69 13.00 -22.87
C THR A 127 -6.27 12.46 -22.91
N PHE A 128 -5.74 11.91 -21.81
CA PHE A 128 -4.41 11.32 -21.80
C PHE A 128 -4.31 10.08 -22.70
N VAL A 129 -5.31 9.20 -22.68
CA VAL A 129 -5.37 8.00 -23.54
C VAL A 129 -5.47 8.38 -25.01
N GLU A 130 -6.29 9.39 -25.33
CA GLU A 130 -6.38 9.96 -26.68
C GLU A 130 -5.05 10.58 -27.14
N ASP A 131 -4.39 11.38 -26.29
CA ASP A 131 -3.06 11.96 -26.58
C ASP A 131 -2.00 10.87 -26.77
N ALA A 132 -2.06 9.78 -25.99
CA ALA A 132 -1.12 8.66 -26.10
C ALA A 132 -1.27 7.90 -27.43
N ALA A 133 -2.51 7.73 -27.90
CA ALA A 133 -2.82 7.12 -29.19
C ALA A 133 -2.42 8.01 -30.39
N GLN A 134 -2.37 9.32 -30.20
CA GLN A 134 -1.97 10.32 -31.21
C GLN A 134 -0.48 10.71 -31.14
N ASP A 135 0.31 10.10 -30.23
CA ASP A 135 1.72 10.42 -30.00
C ASP A 135 1.98 11.89 -29.53
N LEU A 136 1.02 12.46 -28.80
CA LEU A 136 1.04 13.85 -28.30
C LEU A 136 1.51 13.97 -26.84
N VAL A 137 1.57 12.87 -26.09
CA VAL A 137 2.05 12.87 -24.69
C VAL A 137 3.56 13.15 -24.66
N PRO A 138 4.04 14.13 -23.85
CA PRO A 138 5.48 14.37 -23.68
C PRO A 138 6.23 13.10 -23.23
N GLU A 139 7.28 12.72 -23.96
CA GLU A 139 8.00 11.45 -23.73
C GLU A 139 8.39 11.22 -22.26
N SER A 140 8.79 12.27 -21.52
CA SER A 140 9.16 12.14 -20.11
C SER A 140 8.00 11.64 -19.23
N LEU A 141 6.80 12.17 -19.42
CA LEU A 141 5.58 11.71 -18.75
C LEU A 141 5.21 10.31 -19.23
N LEU A 142 5.30 10.05 -20.53
CA LEU A 142 5.02 8.72 -21.09
C LEU A 142 5.93 7.66 -20.46
N PHE A 143 7.25 7.87 -20.39
CA PHE A 143 8.17 6.95 -19.74
C PHE A 143 7.83 6.72 -18.26
N GLY A 144 7.46 7.77 -17.50
CA GLY A 144 7.00 7.62 -16.11
C GLY A 144 5.72 6.78 -15.96
N ILE A 145 4.76 6.96 -16.88
CA ILE A 145 3.53 6.15 -16.97
C ILE A 145 3.87 4.69 -17.29
N LEU A 146 4.68 4.45 -18.32
CA LEU A 146 5.09 3.10 -18.73
C LEU A 146 5.84 2.39 -17.59
N ALA A 147 6.71 3.10 -16.85
CA ALA A 147 7.42 2.54 -15.69
C ALA A 147 6.47 2.01 -14.61
N MET A 148 5.40 2.76 -14.32
CA MET A 148 4.40 2.37 -13.33
C MET A 148 3.43 1.31 -13.84
N GLY A 149 3.00 1.36 -15.11
CA GLY A 149 2.07 0.40 -15.71
C GLY A 149 2.68 -0.96 -16.07
N ALA A 150 3.97 -0.99 -16.46
CA ALA A 150 4.66 -2.20 -16.97
C ALA A 150 4.59 -3.40 -16.01
N ARG A 151 4.55 -3.17 -14.70
CA ARG A 151 4.48 -4.23 -13.69
C ARG A 151 3.18 -5.07 -13.79
N PHE A 152 2.08 -4.51 -14.27
CA PHE A 152 0.78 -5.20 -14.33
C PHE A 152 0.47 -5.88 -15.67
N SER A 153 1.22 -5.56 -16.73
CA SER A 153 1.02 -6.14 -18.07
C SER A 153 1.17 -7.67 -18.07
N THR A 154 0.50 -8.32 -19.02
CA THR A 154 0.72 -9.75 -19.32
C THR A 154 1.19 -9.99 -20.75
N ASN A 155 1.63 -8.93 -21.43
CA ASN A 155 2.09 -8.96 -22.81
C ASN A 155 3.28 -9.91 -23.01
N PRO A 156 3.29 -10.75 -24.07
CA PRO A 156 4.41 -11.63 -24.39
C PRO A 156 5.77 -10.92 -24.50
N ALA A 157 5.81 -9.66 -24.93
CA ALA A 157 7.03 -8.86 -25.03
C ALA A 157 7.75 -8.67 -23.68
N LEU A 158 7.01 -8.70 -22.56
CA LEU A 158 7.52 -8.56 -21.19
C LEU A 158 7.61 -9.90 -20.44
N SER A 159 7.36 -11.03 -21.11
CA SER A 159 7.29 -12.36 -20.50
C SER A 159 8.64 -12.91 -19.98
N SER A 160 9.75 -12.36 -20.44
CA SER A 160 11.11 -12.67 -19.99
C SER A 160 11.56 -11.85 -18.77
N ILE A 161 10.76 -10.88 -18.33
CA ILE A 161 11.07 -9.95 -17.23
C ILE A 161 10.05 -10.17 -16.11
N GLU A 162 10.54 -10.35 -14.89
CA GLU A 162 9.71 -10.50 -13.69
C GLU A 162 8.81 -9.25 -13.50
N PRO A 163 7.54 -9.38 -13.10
CA PRO A 163 6.59 -8.26 -13.11
C PRO A 163 7.12 -7.01 -12.38
N ARG A 164 7.64 -7.18 -11.17
CA ARG A 164 8.28 -6.11 -10.36
C ARG A 164 9.44 -5.35 -11.04
N GLU A 165 10.11 -5.95 -12.03
CA GLU A 165 11.29 -5.36 -12.71
C GLU A 165 10.96 -4.68 -14.05
N ARG A 166 9.75 -4.89 -14.61
CA ARG A 166 9.40 -4.46 -15.97
C ARG A 166 9.43 -2.95 -16.19
N GLY A 167 9.24 -2.17 -15.13
CA GLY A 167 9.25 -0.71 -15.19
C GLY A 167 10.64 -0.08 -15.21
N ARG A 168 11.68 -0.79 -14.75
CA ARG A 168 13.00 -0.23 -14.41
C ARG A 168 13.62 0.62 -15.53
N ARG A 169 13.65 0.10 -16.76
CA ARG A 169 14.22 0.81 -17.91
C ARG A 169 13.44 2.06 -18.33
N TYR A 170 12.12 2.05 -18.14
CA TYR A 170 11.29 3.22 -18.41
C TYR A 170 11.45 4.27 -17.30
N PHE A 171 11.64 3.84 -16.04
CA PHE A 171 11.97 4.74 -14.92
C PHE A 171 13.32 5.44 -15.15
N GLU A 172 14.38 4.69 -15.47
CA GLU A 172 15.72 5.22 -15.78
C GLU A 172 15.71 6.23 -16.95
N GLU A 173 14.80 6.06 -17.92
CA GLU A 173 14.60 6.99 -19.04
C GLU A 173 13.79 8.23 -18.64
N ALA A 174 12.77 8.06 -17.78
CA ALA A 174 12.00 9.16 -17.21
C ALA A 174 12.87 10.07 -16.32
N GLU A 175 13.74 9.49 -15.49
CA GLU A 175 14.72 10.23 -14.67
C GLU A 175 15.70 11.02 -15.52
N ARG A 176 16.30 10.40 -16.55
CA ARG A 176 17.21 11.10 -17.49
C ARG A 176 16.55 12.25 -18.26
N ARG A 177 15.22 12.32 -18.26
CA ARG A 177 14.42 13.38 -18.90
C ARG A 177 13.86 14.40 -17.90
N LEU A 178 14.10 14.24 -16.61
CA LEU A 178 13.74 15.22 -15.60
C LEU A 178 14.65 16.45 -15.68
N ASN A 179 14.08 17.59 -16.08
CA ASN A 179 14.79 18.87 -16.08
C ASN A 179 14.41 19.69 -14.84
N LEU A 180 15.28 19.70 -13.83
CA LEU A 180 15.11 20.47 -12.59
C LEU A 180 14.94 21.98 -12.79
N ARG A 181 15.27 22.52 -13.97
CA ARG A 181 15.11 23.94 -14.32
C ARG A 181 13.79 24.24 -15.05
N ASP A 182 13.04 23.22 -15.47
CA ASP A 182 11.70 23.42 -16.04
C ASP A 182 10.68 23.53 -14.89
N ILE A 183 10.27 24.75 -14.57
CA ILE A 183 9.33 25.03 -13.48
C ILE A 183 7.91 24.99 -14.07
N SER A 184 7.39 23.77 -14.24
CA SER A 184 6.15 23.49 -14.98
C SER A 184 5.29 22.40 -14.32
N LEU A 185 4.01 22.34 -14.68
CA LEU A 185 3.11 21.24 -14.28
C LEU A 185 3.66 19.86 -14.73
N ARG A 186 4.33 19.80 -15.89
CA ARG A 186 4.98 18.58 -16.39
C ARG A 186 6.05 18.09 -15.41
N THR A 187 6.89 18.99 -14.89
CA THR A 187 7.90 18.63 -13.89
C THR A 187 7.26 18.17 -12.58
N VAL A 188 6.15 18.79 -12.15
CA VAL A 188 5.38 18.32 -10.98
C VAL A 188 4.87 16.89 -11.21
N GLN A 189 4.15 16.64 -12.30
CA GLN A 189 3.58 15.33 -12.64
C GLN A 189 4.65 14.25 -12.81
N LEU A 190 5.77 14.57 -13.48
CA LEU A 190 6.91 13.65 -13.64
C LEU A 190 7.53 13.31 -12.29
N SER A 191 7.75 14.30 -11.43
CA SER A 191 8.33 14.10 -10.10
C SER A 191 7.41 13.26 -9.20
N ILE A 192 6.08 13.39 -9.33
CA ILE A 192 5.11 12.50 -8.66
C ILE A 192 5.23 11.06 -9.16
N LEU A 193 5.33 10.84 -10.48
CA LEU A 193 5.49 9.50 -11.07
C LEU A 193 6.79 8.82 -10.64
N LEU A 194 7.90 9.57 -10.64
CA LEU A 194 9.20 9.07 -10.18
C LEU A 194 9.19 8.76 -8.69
N GLY A 195 8.60 9.64 -7.86
CA GLY A 195 8.40 9.40 -6.43
C GLY A 195 7.57 8.14 -6.17
N ALA A 196 6.46 7.96 -6.88
CA ALA A 196 5.59 6.78 -6.72
C ALA A 196 6.26 5.47 -7.17
N TYR A 197 7.14 5.53 -8.18
CA TYR A 197 7.97 4.39 -8.56
C TYR A 197 8.99 4.06 -7.46
N ALA A 198 9.70 5.07 -6.94
CA ALA A 198 10.65 4.92 -5.85
C ALA A 198 9.98 4.38 -4.58
N THR A 199 8.78 4.84 -4.20
CA THR A 199 7.97 4.24 -3.11
C THR A 199 7.69 2.76 -3.37
N GLY A 200 7.34 2.38 -4.61
CA GLY A 200 7.00 1.01 -4.99
C GLY A 200 8.18 0.02 -4.90
N ASP A 201 9.38 0.49 -5.21
CA ASP A 201 10.64 -0.23 -5.01
C ASP A 201 11.19 -0.02 -3.57
N GLY A 202 10.60 0.95 -2.85
CA GLY A 202 10.90 1.45 -1.51
C GLY A 202 12.32 1.99 -1.35
N ASP A 203 12.76 2.74 -2.37
CA ASP A 203 13.85 3.71 -2.25
C ASP A 203 13.29 4.98 -1.62
N THR A 204 13.35 5.03 -0.28
CA THR A 204 12.82 6.14 0.53
C THR A 204 13.58 7.45 0.30
N GLU A 205 14.85 7.39 -0.15
CA GLU A 205 15.64 8.60 -0.42
C GLU A 205 15.20 9.24 -1.75
N ALA A 206 15.17 8.45 -2.83
CA ALA A 206 14.70 8.91 -4.14
C ALA A 206 13.24 9.37 -4.12
N GLU A 207 12.38 8.65 -3.39
CA GLU A 207 10.99 9.02 -3.08
C GLU A 207 10.89 10.45 -2.54
N ASN A 208 11.56 10.72 -1.40
CA ASN A 208 11.40 11.97 -0.68
C ASN A 208 12.04 13.14 -1.44
N LEU A 209 13.11 12.91 -2.21
CA LEU A 209 13.68 13.90 -3.14
C LEU A 209 12.70 14.25 -4.27
N CYS A 210 12.09 13.25 -4.90
CA CYS A 210 11.12 13.44 -5.98
C CYS A 210 9.86 14.17 -5.51
N TYR A 211 9.26 13.76 -4.39
CA TYR A 211 8.11 14.47 -3.83
C TYR A 211 8.46 15.87 -3.32
N SER A 212 9.66 16.07 -2.75
CA SER A 212 10.12 17.42 -2.37
C SER A 212 10.20 18.35 -3.58
N LEU A 213 10.76 17.88 -4.69
CA LEU A 213 10.80 18.62 -5.95
C LEU A 213 9.38 18.93 -6.48
N ALA A 214 8.48 17.94 -6.44
CA ALA A 214 7.10 18.12 -6.89
C ALA A 214 6.37 19.20 -6.07
N CYS A 215 6.44 19.12 -4.73
CA CYS A 215 5.85 20.09 -3.81
C CYS A 215 6.42 21.50 -4.02
N ARG A 216 7.76 21.64 -4.15
CA ARG A 216 8.40 22.95 -4.37
C ARG A 216 8.07 23.55 -5.74
N THR A 217 8.07 22.75 -6.81
CA THR A 217 7.69 23.23 -8.14
C THR A 217 6.21 23.64 -8.19
N ALA A 218 5.32 22.89 -7.53
CA ALA A 218 3.89 23.25 -7.42
C ALA A 218 3.67 24.57 -6.67
N GLN A 219 4.42 24.82 -5.58
CA GLN A 219 4.43 26.11 -4.89
C GLN A 219 4.94 27.25 -5.79
N LEU A 220 6.03 27.04 -6.53
CA LEU A 220 6.64 28.06 -7.41
C LEU A 220 5.72 28.50 -8.56
N ILE A 221 4.93 27.58 -9.12
CA ILE A 221 3.94 27.92 -10.18
C ILE A 221 2.60 28.42 -9.61
N GLY A 222 2.43 28.47 -8.30
CA GLY A 222 1.16 28.83 -7.64
C GLY A 222 0.02 27.88 -8.00
N LEU A 223 0.31 26.58 -8.11
CA LEU A 223 -0.56 25.57 -8.75
C LEU A 223 -2.06 25.66 -8.41
N PRO A 224 -2.51 25.70 -7.14
CA PRO A 224 -3.95 25.74 -6.81
C PRO A 224 -4.68 27.02 -7.27
N HIS A 225 -3.94 28.10 -7.53
CA HIS A 225 -4.48 29.44 -7.82
C HIS A 225 -4.07 29.98 -9.20
N ARG A 226 -3.34 29.19 -9.99
CA ARG A 226 -2.85 29.65 -11.31
C ARG A 226 -4.02 29.81 -12.30
N PRO A 227 -3.94 30.76 -13.25
CA PRO A 227 -4.93 30.84 -14.32
C PRO A 227 -4.93 29.58 -15.18
N ALA A 228 -6.09 28.89 -15.22
CA ALA A 228 -6.34 27.74 -16.07
C ALA A 228 -7.24 28.14 -17.26
N PRO A 229 -6.85 27.87 -18.52
CA PRO A 229 -7.60 28.19 -19.74
C PRO A 229 -8.98 27.53 -19.84
N THR A 230 -9.16 26.34 -19.27
CA THR A 230 -10.37 25.52 -19.36
C THR A 230 -10.81 25.01 -17.99
N ALA A 231 -12.06 24.59 -17.87
CA ALA A 231 -12.56 23.90 -16.67
C ALA A 231 -11.78 22.60 -16.40
N LEU A 232 -11.39 21.87 -17.46
CA LEU A 232 -10.60 20.65 -17.37
C LEU A 232 -9.20 20.89 -16.79
N GLU A 233 -8.46 21.87 -17.31
CA GLU A 233 -7.12 22.20 -16.80
C GLU A 233 -7.16 22.65 -15.33
N ARG A 234 -8.21 23.39 -14.95
CA ARG A 234 -8.42 23.83 -13.56
C ARG A 234 -8.60 22.64 -12.61
N GLU A 235 -9.44 21.68 -12.99
CA GLU A 235 -9.68 20.50 -12.17
C GLU A 235 -8.45 19.58 -12.10
N ILE A 236 -7.65 19.48 -13.17
CA ILE A 236 -6.35 18.81 -13.14
C ILE A 236 -5.41 19.50 -12.13
N ASP A 237 -5.31 20.83 -12.14
CA ASP A 237 -4.46 21.57 -11.19
C ASP A 237 -4.88 21.34 -9.73
N ILE A 238 -6.19 21.39 -9.45
CA ILE A 238 -6.77 21.11 -8.13
C ILE A 238 -6.45 19.67 -7.69
N ARG A 239 -6.61 18.68 -8.57
CA ARG A 239 -6.34 17.26 -8.27
C ARG A 239 -4.86 16.97 -8.08
N VAL A 240 -3.97 17.57 -8.86
CA VAL A 240 -2.52 17.47 -8.68
C VAL A 240 -2.08 18.09 -7.36
N TRP A 241 -2.60 19.28 -7.01
CA TRP A 241 -2.33 19.93 -5.73
C TRP A 241 -2.78 19.07 -4.54
N TRP A 242 -4.01 18.58 -4.56
CA TRP A 242 -4.52 17.72 -3.50
C TRP A 242 -3.81 16.37 -3.40
N SER A 243 -3.37 15.81 -4.52
CA SER A 243 -2.50 14.62 -4.53
C SER A 243 -1.21 14.88 -3.77
N LEU A 244 -0.54 16.02 -4.01
CA LEU A 244 0.65 16.40 -3.26
C LEU A 244 0.38 16.65 -1.77
N CYS A 245 -0.72 17.33 -1.42
CA CYS A 245 -1.11 17.53 -0.02
C CYS A 245 -1.38 16.20 0.72
N MET A 246 -1.88 15.17 0.02
CA MET A 246 -2.03 13.84 0.58
C MET A 246 -0.68 13.12 0.71
N ILE A 247 0.16 13.16 -0.33
CA ILE A 247 1.51 12.58 -0.34
C ILE A 247 2.37 13.13 0.80
N ASP A 248 2.42 14.44 0.96
CA ASP A 248 3.24 15.14 1.96
C ASP A 248 2.83 14.78 3.41
N VAL A 249 1.57 14.41 3.67
CA VAL A 249 1.12 13.95 5.00
C VAL A 249 1.75 12.60 5.36
N TRP A 250 1.73 11.62 4.45
CA TRP A 250 2.22 10.27 4.75
C TRP A 250 3.73 10.13 4.52
N SER A 251 4.30 10.75 3.46
CA SER A 251 5.74 10.72 3.16
C SER A 251 6.54 11.33 4.31
N SER A 252 6.26 12.58 4.66
CA SER A 252 6.99 13.28 5.73
C SER A 252 6.78 12.64 7.11
N THR A 253 5.62 12.01 7.36
CA THR A 253 5.39 11.24 8.59
C THR A 253 6.25 9.98 8.66
N ALA A 254 6.42 9.25 7.55
CA ALA A 254 7.20 8.01 7.51
C ALA A 254 8.71 8.25 7.80
N VAL A 255 9.27 9.33 7.27
CA VAL A 255 10.68 9.72 7.48
C VAL A 255 10.91 10.72 8.62
N LYS A 256 9.85 11.09 9.36
CA LYS A 256 9.89 12.05 10.49
C LYS A 256 10.41 13.44 10.10
N LEU A 257 10.20 13.86 8.85
CA LEU A 257 10.53 15.20 8.35
C LEU A 257 9.36 16.18 8.51
N PRO A 258 9.60 17.50 8.46
CA PRO A 258 8.54 18.50 8.31
C PRO A 258 7.78 18.32 6.98
N ARG A 259 6.50 18.69 7.00
CA ARG A 259 5.69 18.84 5.78
C ARG A 259 6.12 20.06 4.97
N LEU A 260 5.98 19.97 3.65
CA LEU A 260 6.25 21.06 2.71
C LEU A 260 4.99 21.86 2.35
N LEU A 261 3.82 21.24 2.45
CA LEU A 261 2.52 21.79 2.03
C LEU A 261 1.56 22.01 3.21
N PRO A 262 0.66 23.02 3.10
CA PRO A 262 -0.30 23.30 4.16
C PRO A 262 -1.47 22.29 4.14
N PRO A 263 -1.88 21.70 5.29
CA PRO A 263 -2.93 20.67 5.34
C PRO A 263 -4.34 21.13 4.95
N ASP A 264 -4.61 22.43 5.04
CA ASP A 264 -5.85 23.05 4.59
C ASP A 264 -5.92 23.25 3.07
N GLY A 265 -4.81 23.03 2.37
CA GLY A 265 -4.68 23.15 0.93
C GLY A 265 -4.53 24.58 0.42
N ASP A 266 -4.10 25.54 1.24
CA ASP A 266 -3.91 26.95 0.82
C ASP A 266 -5.19 27.59 0.27
N GLY A 267 -6.36 27.23 0.82
CA GLY A 267 -7.66 27.71 0.35
C GLY A 267 -8.13 27.14 -0.99
N ALA A 268 -7.43 26.15 -1.56
CA ALA A 268 -7.90 25.45 -2.76
C ALA A 268 -9.30 24.82 -2.53
N PRO A 269 -10.20 24.85 -3.54
CA PRO A 269 -11.47 24.14 -3.45
C PRO A 269 -11.23 22.62 -3.39
N LEU A 270 -12.18 21.87 -2.85
CA LEU A 270 -12.15 20.41 -2.98
C LEU A 270 -12.32 20.02 -4.46
N PRO A 271 -11.73 18.90 -4.90
CA PRO A 271 -11.96 18.33 -6.24
C PRO A 271 -13.45 18.12 -6.50
N MET A 272 -13.87 18.29 -7.76
CA MET A 272 -15.25 18.02 -8.17
C MET A 272 -15.56 16.51 -8.15
N ASP A 273 -16.84 16.16 -8.19
CA ASP A 273 -17.29 14.76 -8.30
C ASP A 273 -16.66 14.06 -9.53
N ASP A 274 -16.21 12.82 -9.36
CA ASP A 274 -15.31 12.09 -10.26
C ASP A 274 -15.95 11.69 -11.61
N LEU A 275 -17.23 11.36 -11.64
CA LEU A 275 -17.93 11.13 -12.93
C LEU A 275 -18.00 12.42 -13.75
N PRO A 276 -18.53 13.56 -13.25
CA PRO A 276 -18.42 14.85 -13.94
C PRO A 276 -17.02 15.19 -14.48
N PHE A 277 -15.96 14.92 -13.71
CA PHE A 277 -14.57 15.15 -14.16
C PHE A 277 -14.23 14.36 -15.42
N LEU A 278 -14.55 13.06 -15.47
CA LEU A 278 -14.28 12.18 -16.62
C LEU A 278 -15.05 12.54 -17.91
N TYR A 279 -16.04 13.43 -17.84
CA TYR A 279 -16.81 13.91 -18.98
C TYR A 279 -16.52 15.38 -19.33
N LEU A 280 -15.49 16.01 -18.72
CA LEU A 280 -15.11 17.37 -19.08
C LEU A 280 -14.48 17.43 -20.49
N PRO A 281 -14.90 18.39 -21.34
CA PRO A 281 -14.34 18.55 -22.68
C PRO A 281 -12.94 19.18 -22.64
N ARG A 282 -12.13 18.92 -23.67
CA ARG A 282 -10.82 19.59 -23.88
C ARG A 282 -10.90 21.10 -24.05
N VAL A 283 -12.03 21.60 -24.53
CA VAL A 283 -12.26 23.01 -24.85
C VAL A 283 -13.61 23.41 -24.29
N ASP A 284 -13.63 24.48 -23.50
CA ASP A 284 -14.87 25.05 -22.96
C ASP A 284 -15.73 25.55 -24.12
N SER A 285 -16.90 24.93 -24.29
CA SER A 285 -17.88 25.36 -25.30
C SER A 285 -18.50 26.69 -24.85
N GLY A 286 -18.27 27.77 -25.62
CA GLY A 286 -18.78 29.11 -25.29
C GLY A 286 -20.31 29.22 -25.15
N ASN A 287 -21.05 28.23 -25.66
CA ASN A 287 -22.42 27.97 -25.25
C ASN A 287 -22.40 27.09 -24.00
N SER A 288 -22.60 27.71 -22.83
CA SER A 288 -22.67 27.03 -21.52
C SER A 288 -23.54 25.76 -21.60
N PRO A 289 -22.94 24.55 -21.54
CA PRO A 289 -23.71 23.34 -21.32
C PRO A 289 -24.26 23.41 -19.90
N SER A 290 -25.53 23.05 -19.73
CA SER A 290 -26.11 22.82 -18.40
C SER A 290 -25.15 21.98 -17.55
N THR A 291 -24.89 22.43 -16.33
CA THR A 291 -23.91 21.87 -15.38
C THR A 291 -23.88 20.34 -15.46
N PRO A 292 -22.74 19.66 -15.67
CA PRO A 292 -22.70 18.21 -15.86
C PRO A 292 -23.41 17.43 -14.74
N GLY A 293 -23.43 17.96 -13.52
CA GLY A 293 -24.21 17.42 -12.39
C GLY A 293 -25.73 17.31 -12.59
N SER A 294 -26.33 17.88 -13.64
CA SER A 294 -27.73 17.61 -14.00
C SER A 294 -27.92 16.35 -14.86
N VAL A 295 -26.84 15.79 -15.40
CA VAL A 295 -26.83 14.55 -16.20
C VAL A 295 -26.63 13.32 -15.32
N PHE A 296 -25.93 13.47 -14.19
CA PHE A 296 -25.66 12.38 -13.25
C PHE A 296 -26.69 12.36 -12.12
N GLU A 297 -27.52 11.32 -12.07
CA GLU A 297 -28.53 11.12 -11.01
C GLU A 297 -27.92 10.92 -9.61
N ARG A 298 -26.66 10.47 -9.54
CA ARG A 298 -25.93 10.14 -8.30
C ARG A 298 -24.61 10.90 -8.21
N ARG A 299 -24.29 11.34 -7.00
CA ARG A 299 -23.00 11.97 -6.67
C ARG A 299 -21.84 10.98 -6.64
N SER A 300 -20.64 11.44 -6.99
CA SER A 300 -19.41 10.64 -7.00
C SER A 300 -18.21 11.39 -6.40
N PRO A 301 -18.24 11.84 -5.14
CA PRO A 301 -17.23 12.74 -4.58
C PRO A 301 -15.97 12.02 -4.04
N LEU A 302 -15.52 10.91 -4.64
CA LEU A 302 -14.60 9.97 -3.99
C LEU A 302 -13.22 10.59 -3.71
N ILE A 303 -12.60 11.25 -4.68
CA ILE A 303 -11.32 11.94 -4.46
C ILE A 303 -11.47 13.10 -3.47
N GLY A 304 -12.60 13.82 -3.51
CA GLY A 304 -12.95 14.81 -2.48
C GLY A 304 -13.07 14.21 -1.08
N GLN A 305 -13.60 12.99 -0.95
CA GLN A 305 -13.65 12.27 0.32
C GLN A 305 -12.26 11.80 0.78
N MET A 306 -11.37 11.39 -0.12
CA MET A 306 -9.98 11.07 0.23
C MET A 306 -9.25 12.27 0.84
N VAL A 307 -9.45 13.48 0.29
CA VAL A 307 -8.89 14.72 0.84
C VAL A 307 -9.39 15.00 2.26
N LEU A 308 -10.70 14.84 2.50
CA LEU A 308 -11.29 15.03 3.83
C LEU A 308 -10.81 13.98 4.83
N LEU A 309 -10.70 12.72 4.41
CA LEU A 309 -10.14 11.62 5.19
C LEU A 309 -8.66 11.84 5.53
N ASN A 310 -7.85 12.33 4.60
CA ASN A 310 -6.42 12.59 4.83
C ASN A 310 -6.17 13.66 5.91
N ARG A 311 -7.09 14.62 6.08
CA ARG A 311 -7.05 15.55 7.23
C ARG A 311 -7.22 14.82 8.57
N ILE A 312 -8.12 13.83 8.63
CA ILE A 312 -8.28 12.98 9.82
C ILE A 312 -7.04 12.10 10.06
N LEU A 313 -6.44 11.53 9.00
CA LEU A 313 -5.17 10.79 9.12
C LEU A 313 -4.06 11.64 9.73
N LEU A 314 -3.94 12.91 9.31
CA LEU A 314 -2.97 13.83 9.90
C LEU A 314 -3.22 14.03 11.40
N GLU A 315 -4.47 14.31 11.80
CA GLU A 315 -4.82 14.49 13.21
C GLU A 315 -4.55 13.21 14.05
N VAL A 316 -4.84 12.02 13.50
CA VAL A 316 -4.54 10.72 14.13
C VAL A 316 -3.04 10.47 14.25
N ASN A 317 -2.25 10.76 13.20
CA ASN A 317 -0.80 10.61 13.22
C ASN A 317 -0.15 11.55 14.24
N ASP A 318 -0.59 12.81 14.31
CA ASP A 318 -0.05 13.79 15.25
C ASP A 318 -0.56 13.55 16.69
N PHE A 319 -1.69 12.87 16.89
CA PHE A 319 -2.10 12.33 18.18
C PHE A 319 -1.24 11.13 18.61
N ASN A 320 -1.04 10.15 17.74
CA ASN A 320 -0.22 8.97 18.04
C ASN A 320 1.25 9.34 18.30
N LYS A 321 1.80 10.34 17.60
CA LYS A 321 3.13 10.93 17.91
C LYS A 321 3.19 11.54 19.31
N ARG A 322 2.13 12.25 19.75
CA ARG A 322 2.04 12.80 21.11
C ARG A 322 1.94 11.72 22.18
N CYS A 323 1.23 10.62 21.92
CA CYS A 323 1.10 9.50 22.86
C CYS A 323 2.43 8.84 23.24
N VAL A 324 3.47 8.96 22.38
CA VAL A 324 4.83 8.43 22.62
C VAL A 324 5.90 9.50 22.88
N ALA A 325 5.46 10.73 23.15
CA ALA A 325 6.32 11.85 23.53
C ALA A 325 6.77 11.74 25.00
N GLU A 326 7.76 12.56 25.39
CA GLU A 326 8.22 12.69 26.76
C GLU A 326 8.03 14.14 27.23
N PRO A 327 7.23 14.41 28.29
CA PRO A 327 6.35 13.47 28.98
C PRO A 327 5.17 13.01 28.08
N PRO A 328 4.61 11.80 28.34
CA PRO A 328 3.39 11.34 27.67
C PRO A 328 2.17 12.15 28.12
N PRO A 329 1.05 12.14 27.37
CA PRO A 329 -0.19 12.80 27.76
C PRO A 329 -0.76 12.19 29.05
N SER A 330 -1.41 13.03 29.86
CA SER A 330 -2.19 12.58 31.00
C SER A 330 -3.42 11.76 30.57
N ALA A 331 -4.01 11.02 31.52
CA ALA A 331 -5.24 10.25 31.33
C ALA A 331 -6.36 11.06 30.65
N ALA A 332 -6.62 12.28 31.16
CA ALA A 332 -7.66 13.16 30.64
C ALA A 332 -7.35 13.69 29.23
N GLU A 333 -6.07 13.98 28.92
CA GLU A 333 -5.66 14.42 27.58
C GLU A 333 -5.74 13.29 26.55
N LEU A 334 -5.37 12.06 26.96
CA LEU A 334 -5.52 10.85 26.14
C LEU A 334 -6.99 10.60 25.82
N GLU A 335 -7.86 10.58 26.84
CA GLU A 335 -9.30 10.36 26.65
C GLU A 335 -9.93 11.45 25.78
N THR A 336 -9.65 12.72 26.05
CA THR A 336 -10.15 13.86 25.26
C THR A 336 -9.67 13.79 23.80
N GLY A 337 -8.41 13.39 23.57
CA GLY A 337 -7.86 13.23 22.24
C GLY A 337 -8.54 12.12 21.45
N VAL A 338 -8.76 10.95 22.07
CA VAL A 338 -9.50 9.85 21.43
C VAL A 338 -10.95 10.23 21.15
N GLN A 339 -11.66 10.80 22.12
CA GLN A 339 -13.07 11.22 21.94
C GLN A 339 -13.22 12.26 20.82
N THR A 340 -12.27 13.19 20.69
CA THR A 340 -12.23 14.18 19.61
C THR A 340 -12.10 13.51 18.24
N LEU A 341 -11.15 12.56 18.10
CA LEU A 341 -10.89 11.84 16.85
C LEU A 341 -12.01 10.85 16.49
N VAL A 342 -12.62 10.20 17.50
CA VAL A 342 -13.87 9.43 17.36
C VAL A 342 -14.95 10.32 16.74
N GLY A 343 -15.22 11.48 17.35
CA GLY A 343 -16.21 12.43 16.84
C GLY A 343 -15.93 12.92 15.42
N ARG A 344 -14.66 13.11 15.06
CA ARG A 344 -14.23 13.45 13.69
C ARG A 344 -14.55 12.35 12.69
N MET A 345 -14.24 11.09 13.02
CA MET A 345 -14.50 9.92 12.16
C MET A 345 -16.01 9.65 12.02
N ASP A 346 -16.76 9.71 13.12
CA ASP A 346 -18.20 9.47 13.14
C ASP A 346 -18.96 10.58 12.39
N ALA A 347 -18.54 11.84 12.54
CA ALA A 347 -19.12 12.96 11.80
C ALA A 347 -18.87 12.86 10.28
N TRP A 348 -17.69 12.40 9.84
CA TRP A 348 -17.43 12.14 8.43
C TRP A 348 -18.37 11.05 7.88
N LEU A 349 -18.47 9.91 8.56
CA LEU A 349 -19.33 8.80 8.13
C LEU A 349 -20.83 9.20 8.12
N ALA A 350 -21.27 9.97 9.11
CA ALA A 350 -22.65 10.46 9.20
C ALA A 350 -22.99 11.46 8.07
N ALA A 351 -22.04 12.30 7.67
CA ALA A 351 -22.20 13.27 6.59
C ALA A 351 -22.27 12.63 5.19
N LEU A 352 -21.86 11.37 5.02
CA LEU A 352 -21.94 10.68 3.73
C LEU A 352 -23.39 10.36 3.33
N PRO A 353 -23.80 10.75 2.11
CA PRO A 353 -25.01 10.26 1.46
C PRO A 353 -25.08 8.72 1.39
N ALA A 354 -26.29 8.16 1.49
CA ALA A 354 -26.50 6.71 1.59
C ALA A 354 -26.01 5.92 0.36
N ASP A 355 -26.01 6.57 -0.80
CA ASP A 355 -25.55 6.11 -2.11
C ASP A 355 -24.02 6.17 -2.31
N VAL A 356 -23.28 6.70 -1.32
CA VAL A 356 -21.80 6.74 -1.28
C VAL A 356 -21.21 5.83 -0.18
N ARG A 357 -22.00 5.46 0.86
CA ARG A 357 -21.58 4.63 2.01
C ARG A 357 -21.04 3.24 1.62
N ASP A 358 -20.23 2.62 2.49
CA ASP A 358 -19.75 1.23 2.33
C ASP A 358 -20.91 0.23 2.35
N THR A 359 -21.34 -0.18 1.14
CA THR A 359 -22.31 -1.25 0.89
C THR A 359 -21.93 -1.97 -0.40
N ASP A 360 -22.35 -3.22 -0.53
CA ASP A 360 -22.03 -4.03 -1.71
C ASP A 360 -22.72 -3.45 -2.97
N ASP A 361 -23.95 -2.95 -2.85
CA ASP A 361 -24.67 -2.28 -3.94
C ASP A 361 -23.95 -1.01 -4.42
N ASN A 362 -23.39 -0.21 -3.51
CA ASN A 362 -22.64 0.98 -3.87
C ASN A 362 -21.29 0.61 -4.51
N LEU A 363 -20.55 -0.37 -3.97
CA LEU A 363 -19.34 -0.89 -4.61
C LEU A 363 -19.62 -1.34 -6.05
N LEU A 364 -20.69 -2.11 -6.27
CA LEU A 364 -21.08 -2.59 -7.60
C LEU A 364 -21.47 -1.42 -8.53
N TRP A 365 -22.18 -0.41 -8.03
CA TRP A 365 -22.53 0.79 -8.81
C TRP A 365 -21.30 1.62 -9.19
N PHE A 366 -20.37 1.90 -8.26
CA PHE A 366 -19.14 2.61 -8.59
C PHE A 366 -18.26 1.78 -9.53
N ASN A 367 -18.22 0.46 -9.36
CA ASN A 367 -17.51 -0.47 -10.25
C ASN A 367 -18.05 -0.45 -11.69
N SER A 368 -19.38 -0.42 -11.88
CA SER A 368 -19.98 -0.38 -13.23
C SER A 368 -19.69 0.91 -13.99
N HIS A 369 -19.25 1.97 -13.30
CA HIS A 369 -18.80 3.24 -13.89
C HIS A 369 -17.27 3.40 -13.85
N GLY A 370 -16.49 2.34 -13.58
CA GLY A 370 -15.02 2.36 -13.58
C GLY A 370 -14.37 2.96 -12.32
N LEU A 371 -15.15 3.31 -11.29
CA LEU A 371 -14.69 3.95 -10.05
C LEU A 371 -14.51 2.98 -8.87
N GLY A 372 -14.69 1.67 -9.09
CA GLY A 372 -14.70 0.66 -8.01
C GLY A 372 -13.43 0.62 -7.15
N ARG A 373 -12.25 0.80 -7.76
CA ARG A 373 -10.96 0.87 -7.04
C ARG A 373 -10.81 2.14 -6.21
N ILE A 374 -11.27 3.28 -6.72
CA ILE A 374 -11.27 4.56 -6.01
C ILE A 374 -12.19 4.47 -4.80
N TYR A 375 -13.38 3.91 -5.00
CA TYR A 375 -14.36 3.65 -3.93
C TYR A 375 -13.78 2.74 -2.85
N ALA A 376 -13.13 1.63 -3.21
CA ALA A 376 -12.47 0.76 -2.25
C ALA A 376 -11.40 1.53 -1.45
N ALA A 377 -10.53 2.27 -2.12
CA ALA A 377 -9.44 3.03 -1.50
C ALA A 377 -9.92 4.09 -0.48
N VAL A 378 -11.07 4.76 -0.71
CA VAL A 378 -11.71 5.65 0.29
C VAL A 378 -11.94 4.91 1.60
N TYR A 379 -12.52 3.71 1.55
CA TYR A 379 -12.83 2.92 2.75
C TYR A 379 -11.61 2.22 3.34
N LEU A 380 -10.60 1.86 2.55
CA LEU A 380 -9.31 1.42 3.08
C LEU A 380 -8.69 2.51 3.96
N GLY A 381 -8.75 3.77 3.53
CA GLY A 381 -8.34 4.92 4.34
C GLY A 381 -9.12 4.99 5.66
N TYR A 382 -10.45 5.11 5.59
CA TYR A 382 -11.30 5.22 6.79
C TYR A 382 -11.09 4.08 7.79
N TYR A 383 -11.04 2.82 7.34
CA TYR A 383 -10.85 1.69 8.23
C TYR A 383 -9.43 1.62 8.80
N HIS A 384 -8.40 1.91 7.99
CA HIS A 384 -7.02 1.97 8.46
C HIS A 384 -6.82 3.04 9.55
N PHE A 385 -7.43 4.21 9.41
CA PHE A 385 -7.25 5.30 10.39
C PHE A 385 -7.88 4.97 11.74
N GLY A 386 -9.00 4.22 11.73
CA GLY A 386 -9.58 3.68 12.95
C GLY A 386 -8.68 2.63 13.61
N GLN A 387 -8.03 1.76 12.83
CA GLN A 387 -7.01 0.86 13.39
C GLN A 387 -5.89 1.66 14.07
N LEU A 388 -5.34 2.69 13.40
CA LEU A 388 -4.27 3.53 13.94
C LEU A 388 -4.68 4.25 15.24
N LEU A 389 -5.91 4.80 15.30
CA LEU A 389 -6.42 5.51 16.47
C LEU A 389 -6.57 4.59 17.69
N TYR A 390 -7.14 3.40 17.47
CA TYR A 390 -7.50 2.49 18.56
C TYR A 390 -6.41 1.46 18.92
N TYR A 391 -5.33 1.35 18.14
CA TYR A 391 -4.31 0.29 18.27
C TYR A 391 -3.75 0.16 19.70
N GLN A 392 -3.47 1.29 20.35
CA GLN A 392 -2.88 1.33 21.70
C GLN A 392 -3.73 0.62 22.77
N PHE A 393 -5.05 0.50 22.55
CA PHE A 393 -5.96 -0.10 23.51
C PHE A 393 -6.01 -1.63 23.45
N LEU A 394 -5.38 -2.25 22.43
CA LEU A 394 -5.24 -3.71 22.36
C LEU A 394 -4.48 -4.24 23.58
N HIS A 395 -3.37 -3.60 23.96
CA HIS A 395 -2.58 -3.97 25.15
C HIS A 395 -3.41 -4.00 26.44
N SER A 396 -4.35 -3.07 26.62
CA SER A 396 -5.22 -3.00 27.81
C SER A 396 -6.49 -3.86 27.70
N GLY A 397 -6.77 -4.45 26.53
CA GLY A 397 -7.95 -5.28 26.29
C GLY A 397 -7.73 -6.78 26.45
N GLY A 398 -6.47 -7.24 26.55
CA GLY A 398 -6.13 -8.67 26.65
C GLY A 398 -6.02 -9.24 28.07
N THR A 399 -6.14 -8.42 29.11
CA THR A 399 -6.02 -8.84 30.52
C THR A 399 -7.38 -9.21 31.13
N ASP A 400 -8.05 -10.22 30.58
CA ASP A 400 -9.30 -10.78 31.13
C ASP A 400 -9.13 -12.14 31.84
N SER A 401 -7.91 -12.70 31.85
CA SER A 401 -7.56 -13.76 32.79
C SER A 401 -7.60 -13.20 34.22
N GLY A 402 -8.65 -13.55 34.98
CA GLY A 402 -9.07 -12.93 36.25
C GLY A 402 -8.12 -13.03 37.46
N GLU A 403 -6.82 -13.23 37.25
CA GLU A 403 -5.80 -13.03 38.28
C GLU A 403 -5.55 -11.53 38.47
N VAL A 404 -6.42 -10.89 39.25
CA VAL A 404 -6.05 -9.70 40.01
C VAL A 404 -5.04 -10.17 41.06
N THR A 405 -3.76 -10.28 40.68
CA THR A 405 -2.68 -10.19 41.66
C THR A 405 -2.79 -8.79 42.27
N PRO A 406 -3.10 -8.67 43.57
CA PRO A 406 -3.14 -7.35 44.18
C PRO A 406 -1.70 -6.84 44.18
N ALA A 407 -1.43 -5.83 43.35
CA ALA A 407 -0.18 -5.10 43.43
C ALA A 407 -0.03 -4.61 44.87
N VAL A 408 0.90 -5.23 45.61
CA VAL A 408 1.20 -4.85 46.99
C VAL A 408 1.59 -3.39 46.93
N ALA A 409 0.83 -2.54 47.61
CA ALA A 409 1.04 -1.10 47.60
C ALA A 409 2.35 -0.78 48.32
N GLU A 410 3.46 -0.82 47.61
CA GLU A 410 4.73 -0.28 48.09
C GLU A 410 4.55 1.21 48.35
N ALA A 411 4.68 1.60 49.63
CA ALA A 411 4.56 2.97 50.08
C ALA A 411 5.74 3.81 49.57
N GLY A 412 5.66 4.24 48.31
CA GLY A 412 6.70 5.04 47.65
C GLY A 412 6.50 5.23 46.15
N SER A 413 5.83 4.31 45.44
CA SER A 413 5.50 4.50 44.02
C SER A 413 4.20 5.28 43.85
N VAL A 414 4.22 6.32 43.01
CA VAL A 414 3.00 7.05 42.63
C VAL A 414 2.15 6.08 41.80
N SER A 415 1.03 5.64 42.37
CA SER A 415 0.05 4.80 41.67
C SER A 415 -0.54 5.56 40.49
N LEU A 416 0.04 5.33 39.30
CA LEU A 416 -0.50 5.81 38.04
C LEU A 416 -1.79 5.04 37.76
N SER A 417 -2.93 5.67 38.05
CA SER A 417 -4.23 5.20 37.59
C SER A 417 -4.16 4.90 36.09
N PRO A 418 -4.76 3.80 35.60
CA PRO A 418 -4.80 3.51 34.17
C PRO A 418 -5.38 4.72 33.41
N ALA A 419 -4.73 5.08 32.30
CA ALA A 419 -4.98 6.33 31.58
C ALA A 419 -6.41 6.45 31.01
N VAL A 420 -7.12 5.33 30.93
CA VAL A 420 -8.55 5.23 30.59
C VAL A 420 -9.14 4.13 31.48
N SER A 421 -10.43 4.22 31.83
CA SER A 421 -11.09 3.14 32.60
C SER A 421 -11.01 1.79 31.86
N PRO A 422 -10.85 0.65 32.55
CA PRO A 422 -10.73 -0.67 31.89
C PRO A 422 -11.91 -1.01 30.97
N ALA A 423 -13.13 -0.59 31.33
CA ALA A 423 -14.31 -0.79 30.50
C ALA A 423 -14.24 0.00 29.17
N LEU A 424 -13.81 1.26 29.20
CA LEU A 424 -13.67 2.09 28.00
C LEU A 424 -12.47 1.66 27.14
N ALA A 425 -11.39 1.17 27.76
CA ALA A 425 -10.27 0.55 27.03
C ALA A 425 -10.70 -0.69 26.23
N ARG A 426 -11.57 -1.55 26.78
CA ARG A 426 -12.17 -2.68 26.05
C ARG A 426 -12.99 -2.20 24.85
N VAL A 427 -13.85 -1.19 25.02
CA VAL A 427 -14.63 -0.60 23.92
C VAL A 427 -13.73 -0.10 22.79
N TYR A 428 -12.59 0.52 23.10
CA TYR A 428 -11.63 0.94 22.07
C TYR A 428 -10.87 -0.24 21.45
N SER A 429 -10.47 -1.25 22.22
CA SER A 429 -9.91 -2.50 21.69
C SER A 429 -10.85 -3.17 20.68
N ASP A 430 -12.13 -3.28 21.00
CA ASP A 430 -13.14 -3.89 20.11
C ASP A 430 -13.42 -3.02 18.88
N ARG A 431 -13.34 -1.68 19.00
CA ARG A 431 -13.34 -0.80 17.82
C ARG A 431 -12.10 -1.03 16.94
N CYS A 432 -10.91 -1.24 17.50
CA CYS A 432 -9.72 -1.60 16.72
C CYS A 432 -9.92 -2.91 15.93
N LYS A 433 -10.45 -3.94 16.59
CA LYS A 433 -10.82 -5.22 15.96
C LYS A 433 -11.86 -5.02 14.84
N TYR A 434 -12.92 -4.24 15.09
CA TYR A 434 -13.94 -3.91 14.09
C TYR A 434 -13.37 -3.20 12.87
N HIS A 435 -12.54 -2.16 13.05
CA HIS A 435 -11.91 -1.46 11.93
C HIS A 435 -10.97 -2.38 11.13
N SER A 436 -10.19 -3.24 11.81
CA SER A 436 -9.36 -4.26 11.14
C SER A 436 -10.19 -5.28 10.35
N ALA A 437 -11.28 -5.77 10.93
CA ALA A 437 -12.22 -6.69 10.28
C ALA A 437 -12.82 -6.07 9.01
N ARG A 438 -13.36 -4.85 9.11
CA ARG A 438 -13.95 -4.13 7.98
C ARG A 438 -12.96 -3.76 6.88
N LEU A 439 -11.71 -3.44 7.24
CA LEU A 439 -10.63 -3.25 6.25
C LEU A 439 -10.39 -4.53 5.46
N CYS A 440 -10.25 -5.67 6.15
CA CYS A 440 -10.09 -6.97 5.51
C CYS A 440 -11.27 -7.28 4.58
N ASP A 441 -12.51 -7.11 5.07
CA ASP A 441 -13.73 -7.40 4.32
C ASP A 441 -13.91 -6.49 3.08
N MET A 442 -13.48 -5.22 3.15
CA MET A 442 -13.43 -4.33 1.97
C MET A 442 -12.41 -4.83 0.94
N ILE A 443 -11.19 -5.19 1.36
CA ILE A 443 -10.17 -5.70 0.44
C ILE A 443 -10.62 -7.01 -0.20
N TYR A 444 -11.23 -7.93 0.54
CA TYR A 444 -11.74 -9.19 -0.02
C TYR A 444 -12.83 -8.93 -1.06
N ARG A 445 -13.81 -8.06 -0.77
CA ARG A 445 -14.86 -7.67 -1.72
C ARG A 445 -14.27 -7.03 -2.99
N ALA A 446 -13.31 -6.12 -2.83
CA ALA A 446 -12.59 -5.49 -3.93
C ALA A 446 -11.82 -6.49 -4.81
N VAL A 447 -11.05 -7.42 -4.20
CA VAL A 447 -10.26 -8.45 -4.92
C VAL A 447 -11.16 -9.44 -5.67
N TYR A 448 -12.32 -9.81 -5.12
CA TYR A 448 -13.26 -10.72 -5.77
C TYR A 448 -14.26 -10.04 -6.72
N THR A 449 -14.25 -8.70 -6.82
CA THR A 449 -15.10 -7.92 -7.74
C THR A 449 -14.26 -7.42 -8.93
N PRO A 450 -14.42 -7.99 -10.13
CA PRO A 450 -13.64 -7.58 -11.30
C PRO A 450 -13.81 -6.09 -11.62
N GLY A 451 -12.69 -5.36 -11.75
CA GLY A 451 -12.67 -3.91 -11.95
C GLY A 451 -12.51 -3.09 -10.66
N SER A 452 -12.68 -3.71 -9.49
CA SER A 452 -12.50 -3.06 -8.17
C SER A 452 -11.21 -3.46 -7.46
N ASP A 453 -10.38 -4.31 -8.06
CA ASP A 453 -9.25 -4.95 -7.40
C ASP A 453 -8.10 -3.96 -7.11
N VAL A 454 -7.84 -3.77 -5.83
CA VAL A 454 -6.86 -2.83 -5.27
C VAL A 454 -5.45 -3.44 -5.26
N ARG A 455 -4.63 -3.07 -6.25
CA ARG A 455 -3.27 -3.64 -6.43
C ARG A 455 -2.10 -2.73 -6.05
N TYR A 456 -2.35 -1.58 -5.43
CA TYR A 456 -1.31 -0.63 -5.04
C TYR A 456 -0.59 -1.04 -3.74
N HIS A 457 0.69 -0.68 -3.59
CA HIS A 457 1.57 -1.22 -2.55
C HIS A 457 1.06 -1.00 -1.11
N MET A 458 0.38 0.13 -0.84
CA MET A 458 -0.19 0.47 0.47
C MET A 458 -1.19 -0.57 0.99
N VAL A 459 -1.88 -1.29 0.10
CA VAL A 459 -2.81 -2.36 0.47
C VAL A 459 -2.09 -3.42 1.31
N ALA A 460 -0.83 -3.75 0.98
CA ALA A 460 -0.03 -4.68 1.78
C ALA A 460 0.36 -4.10 3.15
N HIS A 461 0.67 -2.81 3.25
CA HIS A 461 0.98 -2.18 4.55
C HIS A 461 -0.23 -2.18 5.49
N VAL A 462 -1.40 -1.76 5.01
CA VAL A 462 -2.61 -1.76 5.84
C VAL A 462 -3.07 -3.19 6.19
N LEU A 463 -2.87 -4.17 5.30
CA LEU A 463 -3.11 -5.59 5.59
C LEU A 463 -2.13 -6.15 6.63
N VAL A 464 -0.86 -5.73 6.65
CA VAL A 464 0.10 -6.13 7.68
C VAL A 464 -0.37 -5.64 9.06
N ILE A 465 -0.82 -4.39 9.16
CA ILE A 465 -1.36 -3.84 10.41
C ILE A 465 -2.69 -4.50 10.79
N ALA A 466 -3.56 -4.82 9.82
CA ALA A 466 -4.75 -5.63 10.10
C ALA A 466 -4.38 -7.03 10.62
N SER A 467 -3.34 -7.63 10.06
CA SER A 467 -2.83 -8.94 10.46
C SER A 467 -2.27 -8.93 11.88
N THR A 468 -1.63 -7.86 12.36
CA THR A 468 -1.22 -7.79 13.78
C THR A 468 -2.42 -7.73 14.73
N VAL A 469 -3.52 -7.07 14.34
CA VAL A 469 -4.79 -7.09 15.09
C VAL A 469 -5.45 -8.49 15.05
N GLN A 470 -5.36 -9.23 13.95
CA GLN A 470 -5.83 -10.62 13.92
C GLN A 470 -4.95 -11.54 14.80
N ILE A 471 -3.63 -11.34 14.82
CA ILE A 471 -2.70 -12.03 15.74
C ILE A 471 -3.07 -11.73 17.19
N HIS A 472 -3.42 -10.48 17.54
CA HIS A 472 -3.93 -10.15 18.87
C HIS A 472 -5.15 -11.00 19.24
N THR A 473 -6.16 -11.09 18.36
CA THR A 473 -7.35 -11.91 18.59
C THR A 473 -7.00 -13.40 18.75
N LEU A 474 -6.01 -13.93 18.03
CA LEU A 474 -5.54 -15.32 18.20
C LEU A 474 -4.82 -15.58 19.53
N LEU A 475 -4.20 -14.55 20.13
CA LEU A 475 -3.40 -14.69 21.36
C LEU A 475 -4.18 -14.40 22.65
N PHE A 476 -5.26 -13.60 22.56
CA PHE A 476 -5.97 -13.05 23.73
C PHE A 476 -7.50 -13.16 23.68
N SER A 477 -8.10 -13.86 22.71
CA SER A 477 -9.55 -14.12 22.73
C SER A 477 -9.81 -15.53 23.24
N ASP A 478 -10.81 -15.68 24.11
CA ASP A 478 -11.32 -16.97 24.59
C ASP A 478 -12.49 -17.50 23.72
N ASP A 479 -12.91 -16.75 22.70
CA ASP A 479 -14.01 -17.15 21.78
C ASP A 479 -13.47 -17.87 20.56
N GLU A 480 -13.65 -19.19 20.52
CA GLU A 480 -13.29 -20.07 19.39
C GLU A 480 -13.79 -19.59 18.03
N ASN A 481 -14.93 -18.89 17.95
CA ASN A 481 -15.43 -18.34 16.69
C ASN A 481 -14.57 -17.17 16.22
N GLN A 482 -14.18 -16.27 17.15
CA GLN A 482 -13.27 -15.16 16.87
C GLN A 482 -11.87 -15.66 16.50
N ILE A 483 -11.38 -16.71 17.17
CA ILE A 483 -10.11 -17.37 16.84
C ILE A 483 -10.16 -17.95 15.41
N ALA A 484 -11.25 -18.66 15.06
CA ALA A 484 -11.42 -19.23 13.74
C ALA A 484 -11.54 -18.16 12.63
N GLU A 485 -12.29 -17.08 12.88
CA GLU A 485 -12.43 -15.95 11.96
C GLU A 485 -11.09 -15.20 11.77
N ALA A 486 -10.36 -14.94 12.87
CA ALA A 486 -9.05 -14.29 12.82
C ALA A 486 -8.01 -15.13 12.05
N ARG A 487 -8.01 -16.46 12.23
CA ARG A 487 -7.17 -17.38 11.44
C ARG A 487 -7.52 -17.32 9.96
N GLY A 488 -8.81 -17.39 9.61
CA GLY A 488 -9.28 -17.30 8.23
C GLY A 488 -8.98 -15.95 7.56
N ARG A 489 -9.00 -14.84 8.33
CA ARG A 489 -8.54 -13.53 7.85
C ARG A 489 -7.04 -13.49 7.62
N LEU A 490 -6.23 -14.03 8.53
CA LEU A 490 -4.77 -14.08 8.36
C LEU A 490 -4.36 -14.85 7.10
N GLU A 491 -4.94 -16.03 6.86
CA GLU A 491 -4.67 -16.83 5.66
C GLU A 491 -4.94 -16.04 4.36
N LYS A 492 -6.09 -15.37 4.28
CA LYS A 492 -6.45 -14.50 3.14
C LYS A 492 -5.54 -13.28 3.02
N ASN A 493 -5.18 -12.64 4.13
CA ASN A 493 -4.27 -11.50 4.14
C ASN A 493 -2.91 -11.90 3.57
N PHE A 494 -2.37 -13.05 3.99
CA PHE A 494 -1.11 -13.58 3.45
C PHE A 494 -1.21 -13.93 1.95
N GLU A 495 -2.32 -14.54 1.49
CA GLU A 495 -2.54 -14.79 0.05
C GLU A 495 -2.46 -13.49 -0.77
N ILE A 496 -3.13 -12.43 -0.31
CA ILE A 496 -3.17 -11.13 -1.01
C ILE A 496 -1.81 -10.42 -0.93
N ILE A 497 -1.14 -10.40 0.23
CA ILE A 497 0.20 -9.79 0.34
C ILE A 497 1.21 -10.51 -0.56
N LEU A 498 1.15 -11.85 -0.66
CA LEU A 498 1.99 -12.62 -1.57
C LEU A 498 1.72 -12.32 -3.04
N LEU A 499 0.45 -12.11 -3.43
CA LEU A 499 0.09 -11.67 -4.78
C LEU A 499 0.65 -10.27 -5.09
N LEU A 500 0.55 -9.33 -4.14
CA LEU A 500 1.06 -7.97 -4.32
C LEU A 500 2.59 -7.93 -4.40
N ARG A 501 3.27 -8.84 -3.69
CA ARG A 501 4.74 -8.97 -3.68
C ARG A 501 5.33 -9.25 -5.06
N ASP A 502 4.57 -9.83 -5.99
CA ASP A 502 5.02 -10.06 -7.36
C ASP A 502 5.18 -8.76 -8.18
N TYR A 503 4.50 -7.68 -7.77
CA TYR A 503 4.50 -6.38 -8.45
C TYR A 503 5.40 -5.33 -7.80
N TRP A 504 5.65 -5.42 -6.49
CA TRP A 504 6.23 -4.32 -5.70
C TRP A 504 7.42 -4.78 -4.85
N PRO A 505 8.67 -4.39 -5.18
CA PRO A 505 9.85 -4.78 -4.40
C PRO A 505 9.81 -4.32 -2.93
N ALA A 506 9.16 -3.19 -2.61
CA ALA A 506 9.02 -2.70 -1.23
C ALA A 506 8.37 -3.70 -0.26
N LEU A 507 7.56 -4.65 -0.78
CA LEU A 507 6.85 -5.63 0.04
C LEU A 507 7.78 -6.67 0.67
N ASP A 508 9.01 -6.85 0.17
CA ASP A 508 10.01 -7.69 0.83
C ASP A 508 10.39 -7.14 2.22
N ARG A 509 10.50 -5.81 2.37
CA ARG A 509 10.71 -5.16 3.68
C ARG A 509 9.47 -5.18 4.55
N ILE A 510 8.27 -4.96 3.99
CA ILE A 510 7.00 -5.04 4.73
C ILE A 510 6.77 -6.46 5.30
N MET A 511 7.08 -7.51 4.54
CA MET A 511 7.02 -8.90 5.00
C MET A 511 8.05 -9.21 6.09
N ALA A 512 9.26 -8.64 6.01
CA ALA A 512 10.26 -8.78 7.06
C ALA A 512 9.79 -8.15 8.39
N ARG A 513 9.16 -6.97 8.34
CA ARG A 513 8.59 -6.29 9.52
C ARG A 513 7.49 -7.11 10.20
N LEU A 514 6.61 -7.77 9.44
CA LEU A 514 5.59 -8.66 10.01
C LEU A 514 6.21 -9.89 10.70
N ARG A 515 7.29 -10.47 10.16
CA ARG A 515 8.02 -11.56 10.82
C ARG A 515 8.63 -11.10 12.15
N LEU A 516 9.32 -9.96 12.13
CA LEU A 516 9.93 -9.38 13.33
C LEU A 516 8.87 -9.07 14.42
N PHE A 517 7.70 -8.57 14.03
CA PHE A 517 6.58 -8.38 14.95
C PHE A 517 6.08 -9.72 15.55
N HIS A 518 5.94 -10.75 14.73
CA HIS A 518 5.53 -12.09 15.18
C HIS A 518 6.56 -12.73 16.11
N GLU A 519 7.85 -12.62 15.80
CA GLU A 519 8.96 -13.06 16.66
C GLU A 519 8.95 -12.30 18.00
N THR A 520 8.68 -10.99 17.99
CA THR A 520 8.49 -10.18 19.20
C THR A 520 7.32 -10.70 20.05
N CYS A 521 6.20 -11.08 19.44
CA CYS A 521 5.04 -11.67 20.12
C CYS A 521 5.37 -13.02 20.77
N GLN A 522 6.21 -13.84 20.14
CA GLN A 522 6.65 -15.13 20.69
C GLN A 522 7.55 -14.98 21.93
N VAL A 523 8.37 -13.92 21.98
CA VAL A 523 9.28 -13.66 23.12
C VAL A 523 8.59 -12.90 24.24
N ASN A 524 7.75 -11.90 23.92
CA ASN A 524 7.14 -10.98 24.88
C ASN A 524 5.67 -10.67 24.52
N MET A 525 4.80 -11.67 24.68
CA MET A 525 3.39 -11.59 24.31
C MET A 525 2.68 -10.34 24.88
N GLY A 526 2.83 -10.09 26.18
CA GLY A 526 2.14 -8.98 26.88
C GLY A 526 2.57 -7.56 26.47
N SER A 527 3.84 -7.34 26.07
CA SER A 527 4.37 -6.00 25.75
C SER A 527 4.49 -5.71 24.25
N SER A 528 4.12 -6.67 23.40
CA SER A 528 4.21 -6.54 21.94
C SER A 528 3.24 -5.51 21.37
N PHE A 529 2.08 -5.32 22.01
CA PHE A 529 1.00 -4.42 21.55
C PHE A 529 1.03 -3.01 22.17
N VAL A 530 2.01 -2.72 23.03
CA VAL A 530 2.20 -1.38 23.61
C VAL A 530 2.52 -0.38 22.50
N LEU A 531 1.82 0.75 22.48
CA LEU A 531 2.18 1.88 21.61
C LEU A 531 3.40 2.61 22.19
N ASP A 532 4.58 2.10 21.88
CA ASP A 532 5.87 2.75 22.10
C ASP A 532 6.43 3.34 20.79
N ARG A 533 7.63 3.93 20.82
CA ARG A 533 8.26 4.53 19.62
C ARG A 533 8.52 3.52 18.50
N TRP A 534 8.80 2.26 18.85
CA TRP A 534 9.02 1.19 17.87
C TRP A 534 7.70 0.77 17.22
N MET A 535 6.64 0.63 18.02
CA MET A 535 5.29 0.36 17.52
C MET A 535 4.75 1.51 16.67
N LEU A 536 4.97 2.78 17.06
CA LEU A 536 4.59 3.91 16.22
C LEU A 536 5.28 3.84 14.85
N GLN A 537 6.59 3.53 14.81
CA GLN A 537 7.33 3.32 13.57
C GLN A 537 6.83 2.10 12.77
N PHE A 538 6.39 1.03 13.43
CA PHE A 538 5.70 -0.09 12.78
C PHE A 538 4.42 0.37 12.06
N LEU A 539 3.60 1.18 12.74
CA LEU A 539 2.30 1.63 12.23
C LEU A 539 2.40 2.67 11.11
N VAL A 540 3.34 3.64 11.19
CA VAL A 540 3.37 4.80 10.27
C VAL A 540 4.47 4.79 9.21
N ALA A 541 5.50 3.96 9.31
CA ALA A 541 6.55 3.89 8.28
C ALA A 541 6.18 2.90 7.16
N PHE A 542 6.32 3.30 5.89
CA PHE A 542 5.92 2.50 4.72
C PHE A 542 7.09 1.69 4.15
N GLY A 543 7.65 0.79 4.95
CA GLY A 543 8.65 -0.18 4.47
C GLY A 543 10.12 0.23 4.60
N GLY A 544 10.42 1.31 5.35
CA GLY A 544 11.77 1.55 5.85
C GLY A 544 12.26 0.42 6.78
N PRO A 545 13.58 0.26 6.99
CA PRO A 545 14.12 -0.75 7.89
C PRO A 545 13.61 -0.54 9.32
N MET A 546 13.48 -1.66 10.03
CA MET A 546 13.18 -1.68 11.46
C MET A 546 14.19 -2.57 12.16
N ASP A 547 14.85 -2.01 13.17
CA ASP A 547 15.69 -2.77 14.09
C ASP A 547 14.82 -3.66 14.99
N GLU A 548 15.44 -4.66 15.61
CA GLU A 548 14.80 -5.50 16.63
C GLU A 548 14.17 -4.63 17.73
N LYS A 549 12.99 -5.02 18.23
CA LYS A 549 12.35 -4.28 19.31
C LYS A 549 13.27 -4.30 20.52
N PRO A 550 13.79 -3.14 20.99
CA PRO A 550 14.77 -3.14 22.08
C PRO A 550 14.13 -3.76 23.33
N ALA A 551 14.81 -4.76 23.88
CA ALA A 551 14.41 -5.34 25.16
C ALA A 551 14.33 -4.22 26.20
N ARG A 552 13.23 -4.17 26.97
CA ARG A 552 13.15 -3.26 28.12
C ARG A 552 14.37 -3.53 29.02
N PRO A 553 15.07 -2.48 29.50
CA PRO A 553 16.34 -2.66 30.20
C PRO A 553 16.17 -3.59 31.40
N GLN A 554 17.11 -4.52 31.58
CA GLN A 554 17.05 -5.62 32.55
C GLN A 554 16.66 -5.20 33.97
N ARG A 555 16.87 -3.93 34.37
CA ARG A 555 16.45 -3.38 35.67
C ARG A 555 14.93 -3.37 35.90
N GLU A 556 14.10 -3.29 34.85
CA GLU A 556 12.64 -3.44 34.99
C GLU A 556 12.21 -4.91 35.07
N LEU A 557 12.95 -5.82 34.41
CA LEU A 557 12.74 -7.27 34.48
C LEU A 557 13.22 -7.84 35.83
N ASP A 558 14.35 -7.38 36.35
CA ASP A 558 14.88 -7.75 37.67
C ASP A 558 13.96 -7.28 38.81
N ALA A 559 13.21 -6.18 38.62
CA ALA A 559 12.18 -5.77 39.57
C ALA A 559 10.97 -6.72 39.56
N PHE A 560 10.66 -7.31 38.40
CA PHE A 560 9.64 -8.36 38.26
C PHE A 560 10.10 -9.71 38.85
N TYR A 561 11.32 -10.15 38.54
CA TYR A 561 11.82 -11.47 38.95
C TYR A 561 12.37 -11.56 40.39
N ARG A 562 12.57 -10.44 41.10
CA ARG A 562 12.98 -10.48 42.52
C ARG A 562 11.83 -10.71 43.51
N LEU A 563 10.58 -10.65 43.07
CA LEU A 563 9.41 -10.84 43.93
C LEU A 563 8.96 -12.29 44.10
N ASP A 564 9.42 -13.22 43.25
CA ASP A 564 9.20 -14.67 43.39
C ASP A 564 10.29 -15.39 44.22
N GLY A 565 11.18 -14.62 44.86
CA GLY A 565 12.31 -15.13 45.64
C GLY A 565 12.00 -15.46 47.11
N ILE A 566 11.06 -16.36 47.39
CA ILE A 566 10.92 -16.99 48.73
C ILE A 566 11.24 -18.49 48.66
N ILE A 567 12.53 -18.80 48.74
CA ILE A 567 13.10 -19.92 49.52
C ILE A 567 14.32 -19.36 50.28
#